data_AF-A0A543BL65-F1
#
_entry.id   AF-A0A543BL65-F1
#
_cell.length_a   1.000
_cell.length_b   1.000
_cell.length_c   1.000
_cell.angle_alpha   90.00
_cell.angle_beta   90.00
_cell.angle_gamma   90.00
#
_symmetry.space_group_name_H-M   'P 1'
#
loop_
_entity.id
_entity.type
_entity.pdbx_description
1 polymer ?
#
loop_
_entity_poly.entity_id
_entity_poly.type
_entity_poly.pdbx_seq_one_letter_code
_entity_poly.pdbx_strand_id
1 'polypeptide(L)' 'MAAPRKWGEELKSQATRSALSARRNAVTKTGAIERIADQLCINPEALRNSFARPRMIP' A
#
# COMPACT_ATOMS: atom_id res chain seq x y z
N MET A 1 -22.19 10.29 11.73
CA MET A 1 -21.41 9.89 10.54
C MET A 1 -19.94 9.99 10.89
N ALA A 2 -19.26 8.85 11.04
CA ALA A 2 -17.87 8.80 11.48
C ALA A 2 -16.96 9.50 10.45
N ALA A 3 -16.07 10.36 10.95
CA ALA A 3 -15.20 11.18 10.13
C ALA A 3 -14.36 10.32 9.16
N PRO A 4 -14.09 10.79 7.92
CA PRO A 4 -13.20 10.12 6.97
C PRO A 4 -11.75 10.32 7.41
N ARG A 5 -11.36 9.73 8.54
CA ARG A 5 -10.02 9.88 9.10
C ARG A 5 -9.08 8.85 8.50
N LYS A 6 -8.39 9.34 7.47
CA LYS A 6 -7.22 8.78 6.82
C LYS A 6 -7.48 7.45 6.10
N TRP A 7 -7.66 7.58 4.79
CA TRP A 7 -7.52 6.52 3.79
C TRP A 7 -8.52 5.40 4.06
N GLY A 8 -9.60 5.34 3.28
CA GLY A 8 -10.62 4.31 3.44
C GLY A 8 -9.96 2.95 3.62
N GLU A 9 -10.39 2.18 4.63
CA GLU A 9 -9.81 0.86 4.95
C GLU A 9 -9.74 -0.05 3.71
N GLU A 10 -10.65 0.16 2.77
CA GLU A 10 -10.67 -0.46 1.44
C GLU A 10 -9.43 -0.10 0.60
N LEU A 11 -9.05 1.18 0.53
CA LEU A 11 -7.84 1.63 -0.18
C LEU A 11 -6.58 1.04 0.46
N LYS A 12 -6.53 0.94 1.79
CA LYS A 12 -5.41 0.29 2.49
C LYS A 12 -5.35 -1.20 2.17
N SER A 13 -6.48 -1.89 2.22
CA SER A 13 -6.59 -3.32 1.92
C SER A 13 -6.20 -3.61 0.48
N GLN A 14 -6.68 -2.80 -0.48
CA GLN A 14 -6.31 -2.88 -1.88
C GLN A 14 -4.81 -2.63 -2.10
N ALA A 15 -4.26 -1.56 -1.52
CA ALA A 15 -2.84 -1.25 -1.59
C ALA A 15 -1.99 -2.38 -0.99
N THR A 16 -2.41 -2.95 0.13
CA THR A 16 -1.72 -4.05 0.82
C THR A 16 -1.68 -5.30 -0.03
N ARG A 17 -2.80 -5.66 -0.63
CA ARG A 17 -2.90 -6.84 -1.50
C ARG A 17 -2.06 -6.67 -2.76
N SER A 18 -2.10 -5.50 -3.40
CA SER A 18 -1.26 -5.18 -4.55
C SER A 18 0.23 -5.17 -4.21
N ALA A 19 0.62 -4.59 -3.07
CA ALA A 19 2.01 -4.56 -2.63
C ALA A 19 2.55 -5.94 -2.24
N LEU A 20 1.75 -6.79 -1.60
CA LEU A 20 2.12 -8.18 -1.30
C LEU A 20 2.32 -9.02 -2.56
N SER A 21 1.46 -8.83 -3.56
CA SER A 21 1.59 -9.48 -4.88
C SER A 21 2.88 -9.05 -5.60
N ALA A 22 3.18 -7.74 -5.58
CA ALA A 22 4.41 -7.19 -6.14
C ALA A 22 5.67 -7.65 -5.38
N ARG A 23 5.62 -7.80 -4.04
CA ARG A 23 6.75 -8.28 -3.24
C ARG A 23 7.14 -9.73 -3.55
N ARG A 24 6.18 -10.57 -3.95
CA ARG A 24 6.42 -11.96 -4.35
C ARG A 24 7.13 -12.07 -5.70
N ASN A 25 7.06 -11.04 -6.52
CA ASN A 25 7.70 -11.00 -7.84
C ASN A 25 8.99 -10.17 -7.78
N ALA A 26 10.13 -10.85 -7.63
CA ALA A 26 11.44 -10.19 -7.54
C ALA A 26 11.78 -9.32 -8.77
N VAL A 27 11.27 -9.69 -9.95
CA VAL A 27 11.46 -8.96 -11.22
C VAL A 27 10.69 -7.64 -11.25
N THR A 28 9.49 -7.59 -10.65
CA THR A 28 8.63 -6.40 -10.70
C THR A 28 8.66 -5.58 -9.41
N LYS A 29 9.40 -6.05 -8.39
CA LYS A 29 9.54 -5.42 -7.08
C LYS A 29 10.03 -3.96 -7.18
N THR A 30 10.94 -3.70 -8.11
CA THR A 30 11.46 -2.36 -8.39
C THR A 30 10.40 -1.53 -9.13
N GLY A 31 9.99 -0.41 -8.54
CA GLY A 31 8.97 0.48 -9.08
C GLY A 31 7.51 0.01 -8.90
N ALA A 32 7.24 -1.17 -8.33
CA ALA A 32 5.85 -1.56 -8.06
C ALA A 32 5.16 -0.67 -7.03
N ILE A 33 5.89 -0.24 -5.99
CA ILE A 33 5.38 0.71 -4.99
C ILE A 33 4.99 2.02 -5.66
N GLU A 34 5.82 2.54 -6.56
CA GLU A 34 5.53 3.78 -7.30
C GLU A 34 4.32 3.64 -8.22
N ARG A 35 4.18 2.52 -8.95
CA ARG A 35 2.99 2.27 -9.78
C ARG A 35 1.71 2.16 -8.95
N ILE A 36 1.74 1.44 -7.82
CA ILE A 36 0.57 1.30 -6.94
C ILE A 36 0.24 2.65 -6.29
N ALA A 37 1.25 3.42 -5.93
CA ALA A 37 1.10 4.76 -5.38
C ALA A 37 0.47 5.72 -6.40
N ASP A 38 0.95 5.72 -7.64
CA ASP A 38 0.40 6.48 -8.75
C ASP A 38 -1.06 6.10 -9.04
N GLN A 39 -1.36 4.79 -9.15
CA GLN A 39 -2.72 4.27 -9.38
C GLN A 39 -3.74 4.68 -8.31
N LEU A 40 -3.27 4.91 -7.08
CA LEU A 40 -4.13 5.27 -5.96
C LEU A 40 -4.04 6.76 -5.62
N CYS A 41 -3.23 7.55 -6.34
CA CYS A 41 -2.90 8.94 -6.03
C CYS A 41 -2.37 9.13 -4.59
N ILE A 42 -1.48 8.24 -4.20
CA ILE A 42 -0.90 8.06 -2.87
C ILE A 42 0.58 8.41 -2.92
N ASN A 43 1.13 9.01 -1.87
CA ASN A 43 2.59 9.18 -1.79
C ASN A 43 3.30 7.81 -1.66
N PRO A 44 4.24 7.45 -2.56
CA PRO A 44 4.95 6.18 -2.53
C PRO A 44 5.78 5.98 -1.26
N GLU A 45 6.29 7.04 -0.63
CA GLU A 45 6.99 6.93 0.66
C GLU A 45 6.03 6.53 1.79
N ALA A 46 4.81 7.05 1.77
CA ALA A 46 3.78 6.65 2.73
C ALA A 46 3.40 5.17 2.56
N LEU A 47 3.29 4.73 1.31
CA LEU A 47 3.04 3.34 0.95
C LEU A 47 4.19 2.43 1.41
N ARG A 48 5.44 2.87 1.18
CA ARG A 48 6.66 2.15 1.58
C ARG A 48 6.79 2.04 3.10
N ASN A 49 6.51 3.10 3.84
CA ASN A 49 6.53 3.09 5.31
C ASN A 49 5.44 2.17 5.89
N SER A 50 4.24 2.20 5.28
CA SER A 50 3.11 1.35 5.66
C SER A 50 3.38 -0.15 5.46
N PHE A 51 4.18 -0.52 4.44
CA PHE A 51 4.55 -1.91 4.14
C PHE A 51 5.93 -2.35 4.67
N ALA A 52 6.75 -1.41 5.16
CA ALA A 52 8.02 -1.69 5.82
C ALA A 52 7.83 -2.21 7.25
N ARG A 53 6.72 -1.84 7.92
CA ARG A 53 6.36 -2.40 9.22
C ARG A 53 5.27 -3.45 9.06
N PRO A 54 5.51 -4.73 9.41
CA PRO A 54 4.44 -5.69 9.61
C PRO A 54 3.64 -5.22 10.82
N ARG A 55 2.63 -4.38 10.57
CA ARG A 55 1.66 -4.02 11.60
C ARG A 55 0.75 -5.24 11.71
N MET A 56 1.14 -6.17 12.59
CA MET A 56 0.27 -7.22 13.11
C MET A 56 -1.03 -6.56 13.55
N ILE A 57 -2.10 -6.85 12.83
CA ILE A 57 -3.46 -6.51 13.22
C ILE A 57 -3.88 -7.67 14.13
N PRO A 58 -4.27 -7.42 15.41
CA PRO A 58 -4.75 -8.47 16.32
C PRO A 58 -6.06 -9.10 15.84
#